data_AF-A0A0D6TQF0-F1
#
_entry.id   AF-A0A0D6TQF0-F1
#
_cell.length_a   1.000
_cell.length_b   1.000
_cell.length_c   1.000
_cell.angle_alpha   90.00
_cell.angle_beta   90.00
_cell.angle_gamma   90.00
#
_symmetry.space_group_name_H-M   'P 1'
#
loop_
_entity.id
_entity.type
_entity.pdbx_description
1 polymer ?
#
loop_
_entity_poly.entity_id
_entity_poly.type
_entity_poly.pdbx_seq_one_letter_code
_entity_poly.pdbx_strand_id
1 'polypeptide(L)'
;MKKLNLRNLHRDFGYFYVGLIISFAFSGILMNHRNDWHPEKYTLETKEIQVALPDEKNFNDDYAQKITTELKITDKVKRHNIRKGTFKIQFENTEVEIDIETGKGEIISFIKTPIINQAMFLHKNTSNWWIYFSDIFGLSLIFIAISGAMMVKHGKHTFKRRGWKLALAGIVFPILFLILS
;
A
#
# COMPACT_ATOMS: atom_id res chain seq x y z
N MET A 1 -28.50 -25.95 21.39
CA MET A 1 -27.51 -25.15 20.64
C MET A 1 -28.03 -24.91 19.22
N LYS A 2 -28.15 -23.66 18.75
CA LYS A 2 -28.56 -23.38 17.36
C LYS A 2 -27.51 -24.00 16.41
N LYS A 3 -27.93 -24.82 15.44
CA LYS A 3 -27.03 -25.39 14.42
C LYS A 3 -26.29 -24.26 13.69
N LEU A 4 -24.97 -24.31 13.68
CA LEU A 4 -24.13 -23.45 12.84
C LEU A 4 -24.53 -23.72 11.37
N ASN A 5 -25.07 -22.72 10.71
CA ASN A 5 -25.43 -22.79 9.30
C ASN A 5 -24.42 -21.96 8.50
N LEU A 6 -23.90 -22.50 7.40
CA LEU A 6 -22.98 -21.82 6.48
C LEU A 6 -23.47 -20.40 6.14
N ARG A 7 -24.79 -20.21 5.96
CA ARG A 7 -25.39 -18.90 5.71
C ARG A 7 -25.22 -17.93 6.88
N ASN A 8 -25.37 -18.41 8.10
CA ASN A 8 -25.22 -17.57 9.30
C ASN A 8 -23.75 -17.16 9.45
N LEU A 9 -22.82 -18.11 9.29
CA LEU A 9 -21.39 -17.81 9.32
C LEU A 9 -20.99 -16.81 8.23
N HIS A 10 -21.41 -17.02 6.97
CA HIS A 10 -21.13 -16.09 5.88
C HIS A 10 -21.62 -14.68 6.22
N ARG A 11 -22.87 -14.55 6.70
CA ARG A 11 -23.45 -13.27 7.09
C ARG A 11 -22.67 -12.61 8.22
N ASP A 12 -22.37 -13.36 9.28
CA ASP A 12 -21.76 -12.80 10.49
C ASP A 12 -20.30 -12.38 10.20
N PHE A 13 -19.54 -13.19 9.45
CA PHE A 13 -18.21 -12.80 8.95
C PHE A 13 -18.30 -11.61 7.98
N GLY A 14 -19.29 -11.61 7.08
CA GLY A 14 -19.53 -10.50 6.18
C GLY A 14 -19.77 -9.19 6.93
N TYR A 15 -20.61 -9.19 7.96
CA TYR A 15 -20.87 -8.00 8.79
C TYR A 15 -19.66 -7.60 9.63
N PHE A 16 -18.95 -8.56 10.21
CA PHE A 16 -17.76 -8.27 11.00
C PHE A 16 -16.66 -7.60 10.16
N TYR A 17 -16.47 -8.06 8.92
CA TYR A 17 -15.39 -7.57 8.07
C TYR A 17 -15.78 -6.49 7.06
N VAL A 18 -17.06 -6.14 6.88
CA VAL A 18 -17.52 -5.21 5.82
C VAL A 18 -16.73 -3.90 5.80
N GLY A 19 -16.47 -3.30 6.96
CA GLY A 19 -15.70 -2.06 7.07
C GLY A 19 -14.24 -2.24 6.64
N LEU A 20 -13.62 -3.37 7.00
CA LEU A 20 -12.25 -3.68 6.62
C LEU A 20 -12.14 -3.98 5.12
N ILE A 21 -13.12 -4.71 4.55
CA ILE A 21 -13.21 -5.01 3.11
C ILE A 21 -13.27 -3.72 2.31
N ILE A 22 -14.19 -2.81 2.67
CA ILE A 22 -14.35 -1.52 1.98
C ILE A 22 -13.06 -0.69 2.12
N SER A 23 -12.50 -0.62 3.33
CA SER A 23 -11.29 0.16 3.60
C SER A 23 -10.10 -0.35 2.79
N PHE A 24 -9.90 -1.66 2.69
CA PHE A 24 -8.81 -2.28 1.94
C PHE A 24 -9.02 -2.18 0.42
N ALA A 25 -10.26 -2.32 -0.06
CA ALA A 25 -10.57 -2.10 -1.47
C ALA A 25 -10.27 -0.65 -1.87
N PHE A 26 -10.70 0.32 -1.05
CA PHE A 26 -10.43 1.73 -1.29
C PHE A 26 -8.94 2.05 -1.24
N SER A 27 -8.21 1.56 -0.22
CA SER A 27 -6.76 1.80 -0.16
C SER A 27 -5.99 1.08 -1.27
N GLY A 28 -6.48 -0.05 -1.79
CA GLY A 28 -5.91 -0.70 -2.97
C GLY A 28 -6.01 0.16 -4.24
N ILE A 29 -7.15 0.84 -4.46
CA ILE A 29 -7.31 1.80 -5.57
C ILE A 29 -6.29 2.94 -5.41
N LEU A 30 -6.16 3.50 -4.20
CA LEU A 30 -5.20 4.57 -3.92
C LEU A 30 -3.75 4.11 -4.11
N MET A 31 -3.43 2.87 -3.76
CA MET A 31 -2.11 2.28 -3.98
C MET A 31 -1.74 2.17 -5.46
N ASN A 32 -2.71 1.97 -6.37
CA ASN A 32 -2.44 1.97 -7.81
C ASN A 32 -1.92 3.33 -8.30
N HIS A 33 -2.40 4.42 -7.70
CA HIS A 33 -2.04 5.78 -8.08
C HIS A 33 -0.94 6.42 -7.22
N ARG A 34 -0.23 5.62 -6.42
CA ARG A 34 0.83 6.08 -5.49
C ARG A 34 1.99 6.82 -6.16
N ASN A 35 2.20 6.62 -7.46
CA ASN A 35 3.25 7.27 -8.23
C ASN A 35 2.73 8.45 -9.08
N ASP A 36 1.41 8.60 -9.23
CA ASP A 36 0.84 9.61 -10.12
C ASP A 36 0.61 10.93 -9.35
N TRP A 37 0.09 10.85 -8.13
CA TRP A 37 -0.34 12.01 -7.35
C TRP A 37 -0.12 11.88 -5.83
N HIS A 38 0.49 10.78 -5.37
CA HIS A 38 0.85 10.54 -3.96
C HIS A 38 -0.31 10.73 -2.96
N PRO A 39 -1.43 10.00 -3.10
CA PRO A 39 -2.65 10.21 -2.30
C PRO A 39 -2.42 10.19 -0.77
N GLU A 40 -1.37 9.53 -0.31
CA GLU A 40 -0.99 9.48 1.10
C GLU A 40 -0.45 10.80 1.68
N LYS A 41 -0.17 11.81 0.85
CA LYS A 41 0.40 13.10 1.27
C LYS A 41 0.05 14.26 0.32
N TYR A 42 0.12 15.48 0.83
CA TYR A 42 0.03 16.72 0.07
C TYR A 42 1.31 17.55 0.26
N THR A 43 1.94 17.95 -0.85
CA THR A 43 3.15 18.78 -0.86
C THR A 43 2.80 20.22 -0.48
N LEU A 44 3.45 20.73 0.57
CA LEU A 44 3.33 22.13 0.99
C LEU A 44 4.31 23.04 0.27
N GLU A 45 5.56 22.61 0.20
CA GLU A 45 6.67 23.44 -0.27
C GLU A 45 7.77 22.56 -0.88
N THR A 46 8.36 23.05 -1.96
CA THR A 46 9.57 22.49 -2.59
C THR A 46 10.65 23.56 -2.58
N LYS A 47 11.82 23.24 -2.02
CA LYS A 47 13.01 24.11 -2.03
C LYS A 47 14.12 23.44 -2.80
N GLU A 48 14.60 24.09 -3.85
CA GLU A 48 15.80 23.66 -4.55
C GLU A 48 17.03 23.84 -3.65
N ILE A 49 17.93 22.86 -3.71
CA ILE A 49 19.19 22.84 -2.97
C ILE A 49 20.32 22.39 -3.89
N GLN A 50 21.52 22.82 -3.56
CA GLN A 50 22.76 22.32 -4.14
C GLN A 50 23.63 21.84 -2.98
N VAL A 51 24.03 20.57 -3.02
CA VAL A 51 24.86 19.98 -1.97
C VAL A 51 26.18 19.50 -2.54
N ALA A 52 27.21 19.49 -1.70
CA ALA A 52 28.47 18.86 -2.04
C ALA A 52 28.28 17.33 -2.05
N LEU A 53 28.60 16.72 -3.18
CA LEU A 53 28.59 15.26 -3.33
C LEU A 53 29.79 14.65 -2.56
N PRO A 54 29.64 13.47 -1.95
CA PRO A 54 30.74 12.78 -1.30
C PRO A 54 31.68 12.15 -2.34
N ASP A 55 32.98 12.11 -2.05
CA ASP A 55 34.04 11.71 -3.00
C ASP A 55 33.96 10.22 -3.45
N GLU A 56 33.26 9.34 -2.73
CA GLU A 56 33.29 7.89 -3.00
C GLU A 56 31.94 7.18 -2.80
N LYS A 57 30.87 7.52 -3.54
CA LYS A 57 29.57 6.79 -3.48
C LYS A 57 29.06 6.49 -2.05
N ASN A 58 29.54 7.23 -1.04
CA ASN A 58 29.29 7.02 0.39
C ASN A 58 27.96 7.68 0.74
N PHE A 59 26.91 7.28 0.03
CA PHE A 59 25.53 7.60 0.34
C PHE A 59 25.05 6.64 1.43
N ASN A 60 25.69 6.74 2.59
CA ASN A 60 25.45 5.92 3.77
C ASN A 60 24.71 6.71 4.86
N ASP A 61 24.46 6.08 6.01
CA ASP A 61 23.81 6.73 7.15
C ASP A 61 24.54 8.00 7.61
N ASP A 62 25.88 8.00 7.57
CA ASP A 62 26.70 9.16 7.97
C ASP A 62 26.48 10.36 7.06
N TYR A 63 26.43 10.14 5.74
CA TYR A 63 26.15 11.20 4.78
C TYR A 63 24.70 11.69 4.92
N ALA A 64 23.74 10.80 5.11
CA ALA A 64 22.35 11.19 5.38
C ALA A 64 22.25 12.08 6.62
N GLN A 65 22.98 11.74 7.69
CA GLN A 65 23.01 12.54 8.93
C GLN A 65 23.72 13.89 8.75
N LYS A 66 24.83 13.91 7.98
CA LYS A 66 25.54 15.14 7.63
C LYS A 66 24.65 16.11 6.86
N ILE A 67 24.00 15.64 5.79
CA ILE A 67 23.09 16.45 4.96
C ILE A 67 21.89 16.92 5.77
N THR A 68 21.33 16.06 6.64
CA THR A 68 20.24 16.45 7.54
C THR A 68 20.62 17.65 8.42
N THR A 69 21.85 17.63 8.94
CA THR A 69 22.39 18.69 9.82
C THR A 69 22.72 19.96 9.03
N GLU A 70 23.34 19.81 7.86
CA GLU A 70 23.69 20.92 6.95
C GLU A 70 22.46 21.68 6.47
N LEU A 71 21.41 20.95 6.08
CA LEU A 71 20.13 21.50 5.65
C LEU A 71 19.23 21.93 6.83
N LYS A 72 19.70 21.78 8.07
CA LYS A 72 18.98 22.13 9.32
C LYS A 72 17.59 21.50 9.41
N ILE A 73 17.44 20.27 8.94
CA ILE A 73 16.18 19.52 9.01
C ILE A 73 16.03 18.96 10.43
N THR A 74 15.02 19.42 11.16
CA THR A 74 14.73 18.98 12.54
C THR A 74 13.94 17.68 12.61
N ASP A 75 13.55 17.16 11.46
CA ASP A 75 12.64 16.04 11.29
C ASP A 75 13.38 14.70 11.45
N LYS A 76 12.71 13.66 11.95
CA LYS A 76 13.37 12.36 12.20
C LYS A 76 13.60 11.60 10.89
N VAL A 77 14.85 11.19 10.62
CA VAL A 77 15.19 10.30 9.51
C VAL A 77 14.48 8.96 9.67
N LYS A 78 13.72 8.53 8.65
CA LYS A 78 13.06 7.23 8.61
C LYS A 78 13.84 6.19 7.84
N ARG A 79 14.29 6.57 6.64
CA ARG A 79 15.02 5.71 5.72
C ARG A 79 15.67 6.56 4.65
N HIS A 80 16.75 6.08 4.09
CA HIS A 80 17.32 6.59 2.86
C HIS A 80 17.52 5.44 1.87
N ASN A 81 17.55 5.76 0.58
CA ASN A 81 17.93 4.82 -0.46
C ASN A 81 18.44 5.56 -1.70
N ILE A 82 19.12 4.82 -2.56
CA ILE A 82 19.43 5.27 -3.91
C ILE A 82 18.48 4.56 -4.88
N ARG A 83 17.78 5.34 -5.71
CA ARG A 83 16.95 4.80 -6.81
C ARG A 83 17.12 5.65 -8.05
N LYS A 84 17.40 5.00 -9.18
CA LYS A 84 17.50 5.64 -10.51
C LYS A 84 18.45 6.85 -10.58
N GLY A 85 19.60 6.79 -9.90
CA GLY A 85 20.57 7.90 -9.87
C GLY A 85 20.23 9.03 -8.89
N THR A 86 19.14 8.92 -8.14
CA THR A 86 18.75 9.87 -7.11
C THR A 86 18.95 9.27 -5.71
N PHE A 87 19.63 10.00 -4.84
CA PHE A 87 19.69 9.72 -3.41
C PHE A 87 18.47 10.34 -2.72
N LYS A 88 17.61 9.50 -2.14
CA LYS A 88 16.38 9.93 -1.47
C LYS A 88 16.48 9.67 0.02
N ILE A 89 16.30 10.71 0.82
CA ILE A 89 16.18 10.64 2.28
C ILE A 89 14.74 10.95 2.65
N GLN A 90 14.10 10.05 3.39
CA GLN A 90 12.74 10.24 3.86
C GLN A 90 12.72 10.54 5.35
N PHE A 91 12.03 11.60 5.72
CA PHE A 91 11.78 12.02 7.08
C PHE A 91 10.31 11.77 7.45
N GLU A 92 9.86 12.29 8.61
CA GLU A 92 8.48 12.15 9.06
C GLU A 92 7.50 12.88 8.13
N ASN A 93 7.82 14.15 7.80
CA ASN A 93 7.00 15.07 6.99
C ASN A 93 7.82 15.80 5.91
N THR A 94 9.06 15.36 5.68
CA THR A 94 9.98 15.95 4.70
C THR A 94 10.60 14.85 3.86
N GLU A 95 10.89 15.13 2.59
CA GLU A 95 11.67 14.27 1.70
C GLU A 95 12.80 15.11 1.10
N VAL A 96 13.99 14.52 1.00
CA VAL A 96 15.12 15.15 0.32
C VAL A 96 15.51 14.25 -0.83
N GLU A 97 15.55 14.81 -2.03
CA GLU A 97 15.96 14.10 -3.24
C GLU A 97 17.17 14.81 -3.84
N ILE A 98 18.28 14.10 -4.03
CA ILE A 98 19.53 14.65 -4.55
C ILE A 98 19.96 13.82 -5.75
N ASP A 99 20.22 14.47 -6.87
CA ASP A 99 20.85 13.88 -8.04
C ASP A 99 22.33 13.60 -7.75
N ILE A 100 22.73 12.34 -7.93
CA ILE A 100 24.06 11.84 -7.53
C ILE A 100 25.17 12.33 -8.48
N GLU A 101 24.83 12.78 -9.69
CA GLU A 101 25.81 13.24 -10.68
C GLU A 101 26.08 14.75 -10.56
N THR A 102 25.04 15.52 -10.28
CA THR A 102 25.08 16.99 -10.30
C THR A 102 25.08 17.63 -8.91
N GLY A 103 24.66 16.91 -7.87
CA GLY A 103 24.50 17.45 -6.52
C GLY A 103 23.32 18.41 -6.37
N LYS A 104 22.52 18.58 -7.43
CA LYS A 104 21.26 19.32 -7.39
C LYS A 104 20.21 18.47 -6.69
N GLY A 105 19.39 19.09 -5.88
CA GLY A 105 18.32 18.38 -5.18
C GLY A 105 17.18 19.27 -4.79
N GLU A 106 16.21 18.67 -4.13
CA GLU A 106 15.02 19.31 -3.63
C GLU A 106 14.70 18.83 -2.22
N ILE A 107 14.29 19.77 -1.36
CA ILE A 107 13.64 19.49 -0.09
C ILE A 107 12.13 19.66 -0.30
N ILE A 108 11.38 18.59 -0.10
CA ILE A 108 9.94 18.54 -0.27
C ILE A 108 9.30 18.38 1.11
N SER A 109 8.63 19.43 1.59
CA SER A 109 7.84 19.36 2.82
C SER A 109 6.39 19.00 2.50
N PHE A 110 5.82 18.06 3.25
CA PHE A 110 4.48 17.54 3.00
C PHE A 110 3.71 17.28 4.29
N ILE A 111 2.38 17.29 4.19
CA ILE A 111 1.48 16.80 5.24
C ILE A 111 0.89 15.47 4.78
N LYS A 112 0.78 14.51 5.70
CA LYS A 112 0.11 13.24 5.42
C LYS A 112 -1.39 13.43 5.35
N THR A 113 -2.02 12.87 4.33
CA THR A 113 -3.47 12.92 4.16
C THR A 113 -4.15 12.13 5.27
N PRO A 114 -4.95 12.76 6.15
CA PRO A 114 -5.65 12.05 7.22
C PRO A 114 -6.54 10.94 6.67
N ILE A 115 -6.65 9.84 7.40
CA ILE A 115 -7.36 8.60 7.07
C ILE A 115 -6.72 7.83 5.90
N ILE A 116 -6.48 8.49 4.76
CA ILE A 116 -5.89 7.87 3.57
C ILE A 116 -4.49 7.34 3.86
N ASN A 117 -3.63 8.15 4.49
CA ASN A 117 -2.27 7.74 4.84
C ASN A 117 -2.29 6.51 5.77
N GLN A 118 -3.16 6.49 6.78
CA GLN A 118 -3.29 5.35 7.68
C GLN A 118 -3.84 4.11 6.97
N ALA A 119 -4.85 4.25 6.11
CA ALA A 119 -5.43 3.13 5.37
C ALA A 119 -4.41 2.50 4.40
N MET A 120 -3.65 3.31 3.68
CA MET A 120 -2.56 2.82 2.81
C MET A 120 -1.40 2.26 3.63
N PHE A 121 -1.09 2.83 4.80
CA PHE A 121 -0.09 2.28 5.71
C PHE A 121 -0.47 0.89 6.19
N LEU A 122 -1.70 0.69 6.66
CA LEU A 122 -2.21 -0.62 7.08
C LEU A 122 -2.20 -1.64 5.95
N HIS A 123 -2.50 -1.24 4.71
CA HIS A 123 -2.49 -2.14 3.55
C HIS A 123 -1.09 -2.73 3.26
N LYS A 124 -0.01 -2.00 3.57
CA LYS A 124 1.37 -2.42 3.33
C LYS A 124 2.16 -2.80 4.59
N ASN A 125 1.52 -2.79 5.75
CA ASN A 125 2.21 -2.96 7.03
C ASN A 125 2.67 -4.41 7.21
N THR A 126 3.93 -4.61 7.61
CA THR A 126 4.56 -5.92 7.80
C THR A 126 4.98 -6.16 9.26
N SER A 127 4.38 -5.46 10.22
CA SER A 127 4.56 -5.75 11.65
C SER A 127 4.04 -7.14 12.00
N ASN A 128 4.77 -7.88 12.84
CA ASN A 128 4.45 -9.28 13.20
C ASN A 128 2.98 -9.46 13.62
N TRP A 129 2.46 -8.61 14.52
CA TRP A 129 1.07 -8.67 14.97
C TRP A 129 0.07 -8.38 13.84
N TRP A 130 0.42 -7.46 12.95
CA TRP A 130 -0.45 -7.08 11.83
C TRP A 130 -0.50 -8.17 10.77
N ILE A 131 0.60 -8.90 10.55
CA ILE A 131 0.64 -10.05 9.64
C ILE A 131 -0.35 -11.11 10.12
N TYR A 132 -0.32 -11.50 11.40
CA TYR A 132 -1.26 -12.50 11.93
C TYR A 132 -2.73 -12.05 11.78
N PHE A 133 -3.03 -10.78 12.07
CA PHE A 133 -4.37 -10.23 11.87
C PHE A 133 -4.77 -10.26 10.39
N SER A 134 -3.86 -9.89 9.49
CA SER A 134 -4.07 -9.86 8.05
C SER A 134 -4.28 -11.26 7.47
N ASP A 135 -3.57 -12.28 7.96
CA ASP A 135 -3.75 -13.67 7.56
C ASP A 135 -5.13 -14.19 7.95
N ILE A 136 -5.58 -13.91 9.18
CA ILE A 136 -6.93 -14.27 9.64
C ILE A 136 -7.99 -13.57 8.78
N PHE A 137 -7.78 -12.29 8.45
CA PHE A 137 -8.67 -11.55 7.57
C PHE A 137 -8.68 -12.14 6.15
N GLY A 138 -7.53 -12.48 5.59
CA GLY A 138 -7.40 -13.12 4.27
C GLY A 138 -8.10 -14.48 4.21
N LEU A 139 -7.91 -15.33 5.22
CA LEU A 139 -8.63 -16.60 5.35
C LEU A 139 -10.14 -16.38 5.47
N SER A 140 -10.56 -15.33 6.19
CA SER A 140 -11.96 -14.95 6.31
C SER A 140 -12.56 -14.49 4.97
N LEU A 141 -11.80 -13.76 4.16
CA LEU A 141 -12.20 -13.36 2.80
C LEU A 141 -12.37 -14.58 1.89
N ILE A 142 -11.44 -15.53 1.94
CA ILE A 142 -11.55 -16.81 1.21
C ILE A 142 -12.83 -17.55 1.64
N PHE A 143 -13.07 -17.63 2.95
CA PHE A 143 -14.30 -18.22 3.48
C PHE A 143 -15.55 -17.51 2.96
N ILE A 144 -15.62 -16.17 3.01
CA ILE A 144 -16.74 -15.37 2.51
C ILE A 144 -16.96 -15.62 1.02
N ALA A 145 -15.89 -15.64 0.21
CA ALA A 145 -15.96 -15.88 -1.23
C ALA A 145 -16.51 -17.28 -1.56
N ILE A 146 -15.96 -18.32 -0.94
CA ILE A 146 -16.39 -19.72 -1.18
C ILE A 146 -17.82 -19.93 -0.67
N SER A 147 -18.12 -19.49 0.55
CA SER A 147 -19.45 -19.64 1.14
C SER A 147 -20.51 -18.89 0.32
N GLY A 148 -20.20 -17.69 -0.16
CA GLY A 148 -21.07 -16.92 -1.05
C GLY A 148 -21.34 -17.64 -2.37
N ALA A 149 -20.32 -18.23 -2.99
CA ALA A 149 -20.47 -19.05 -4.20
C ALA A 149 -21.39 -20.27 -4.00
N MET A 150 -21.39 -20.85 -2.79
CA MET A 150 -22.19 -22.03 -2.44
C MET A 150 -23.62 -21.71 -1.96
N MET A 151 -23.95 -20.44 -1.70
CA MET A 151 -25.26 -20.05 -1.15
C MET A 151 -26.41 -20.21 -2.14
N VAL A 152 -26.16 -19.98 -3.44
CA VAL A 152 -27.18 -20.13 -4.49
C VAL A 152 -27.23 -21.59 -4.94
N LYS A 153 -28.14 -22.37 -4.34
CA LYS A 153 -28.26 -23.82 -4.59
C LYS A 153 -29.21 -24.20 -5.73
N HIS A 154 -30.15 -23.34 -6.09
CA HIS A 154 -31.22 -23.64 -7.06
C HIS A 154 -31.32 -22.57 -8.15
N GLY A 155 -31.86 -22.97 -9.31
CA GLY A 155 -32.11 -22.07 -10.45
C GLY A 155 -30.94 -21.95 -11.43
N LYS A 156 -31.07 -20.99 -12.36
CA LYS A 156 -30.09 -20.75 -13.45
C LYS A 156 -28.83 -19.98 -13.02
N HIS A 157 -28.86 -19.33 -11.86
CA HIS A 157 -27.77 -18.50 -11.32
C HIS A 157 -26.87 -19.26 -10.32
N THR A 158 -26.97 -20.59 -10.27
CA THR A 158 -26.10 -21.42 -9.43
C THR A 158 -24.64 -21.37 -9.91
N PHE A 159 -23.71 -21.65 -9.00
CA PHE A 159 -22.29 -21.71 -9.33
C PHE A 159 -22.00 -22.71 -10.45
N LYS A 160 -22.58 -23.92 -10.37
CA LYS A 160 -22.39 -25.00 -11.36
C LYS A 160 -22.86 -24.65 -12.77
N ARG A 161 -23.88 -23.79 -12.93
CA ARG A 161 -24.42 -23.44 -14.26
C ARG A 161 -23.80 -22.17 -14.85
N ARG A 162 -23.69 -21.12 -14.03
CA ARG A 162 -23.26 -19.79 -14.48
C ARG A 162 -22.06 -19.25 -13.70
N GLY A 163 -22.02 -19.46 -12.39
CA GLY A 163 -21.03 -18.81 -11.53
C GLY A 163 -19.58 -19.18 -11.86
N TRP A 164 -19.29 -20.44 -12.20
CA TRP A 164 -17.94 -20.86 -12.55
C TRP A 164 -17.38 -20.14 -13.79
N LYS A 165 -18.24 -19.78 -14.75
CA LYS A 165 -17.83 -19.02 -15.95
C LYS A 165 -17.38 -17.61 -15.57
N LEU A 166 -18.12 -16.97 -14.65
CA LEU A 166 -17.76 -15.64 -14.14
C LEU A 166 -16.50 -15.69 -13.27
N ALA A 167 -16.37 -16.71 -12.41
CA ALA A 167 -15.17 -16.92 -11.61
C ALA A 167 -13.94 -17.15 -12.49
N LEU A 168 -14.07 -17.96 -13.55
CA LEU A 168 -13.01 -18.19 -14.52
C LEU A 168 -12.63 -16.89 -15.24
N ALA A 169 -13.60 -16.11 -15.73
CA ALA A 169 -13.32 -14.81 -16.34
C ALA A 169 -12.57 -13.86 -15.39
N GLY A 170 -12.94 -13.87 -14.10
CA GLY A 170 -12.27 -13.07 -13.06
C GLY A 170 -10.82 -13.47 -12.79
N ILE A 171 -10.44 -14.73 -13.03
CA ILE A 171 -9.05 -15.21 -12.91
C ILE A 171 -8.28 -14.97 -14.23
N VAL A 172 -8.93 -15.22 -15.37
CA VAL A 172 -8.32 -15.07 -16.70
C VAL A 172 -7.90 -13.62 -16.95
N PHE A 173 -8.71 -12.63 -16.54
CA PHE A 173 -8.39 -11.22 -16.80
C PHE A 173 -7.05 -10.76 -16.17
N PRO A 174 -6.78 -10.96 -14.86
CA PRO A 174 -5.46 -10.68 -14.28
C PRO A 174 -4.31 -11.47 -14.92
N ILE A 175 -4.53 -12.74 -15.28
CA ILE A 175 -3.48 -13.56 -15.93
C ILE A 175 -3.13 -13.02 -17.31
N LEU A 176 -4.12 -12.66 -18.12
CA LEU A 176 -3.90 -12.05 -19.43
C LEU A 176 -3.18 -10.72 -19.30
N PHE A 177 -3.56 -9.89 -18.33
CA PHE A 177 -2.87 -8.63 -18.07
C PHE A 177 -1.38 -8.89 -17.76
N LEU A 178 -1.06 -9.85 -16.89
CA LEU A 178 0.32 -10.20 -16.54
C LEU A 178 1.15 -10.70 -17.74
N ILE A 179 0.54 -11.42 -18.68
CA ILE A 179 1.24 -11.95 -19.88
C ILE A 179 1.49 -10.84 -20.91
N LEU A 180 0.61 -9.82 -20.96
CA LEU A 180 0.64 -8.76 -21.97
C LEU A 180 1.30 -7.46 -21.48
N SER A 181 1.46 -7.27 -20.17
CA SER A 181 2.12 -6.12 -19.53
C SER A 181 3.63 -6.26 -19.54
#